data_AF-A0A847Z821-F1
#
_entry.id   AF-A0A847Z821-F1
#
_cell.length_a   1.000
_cell.length_b   1.000
_cell.length_c   1.000
_cell.angle_alpha   90.00
_cell.angle_beta   90.00
_cell.angle_gamma   90.00
#
_symmetry.space_group_name_H-M   'P 1'
#
loop_
_entity.id
_entity.type
_entity.pdbx_description
1 polymer ?
#
loop_
_entity_poly.entity_id
_entity_poly.type
_entity_poly.pdbx_seq_one_letter_code
_entity_poly.pdbx_strand_id
1 'polypeptide(L)'
;MNNLESIINICKSYINGVFDVEEFQHQLEQVILPDNFKYTLEKEQHNAVNRLEEIRFSYLPENQNKYAIEVAEELIHLTRNYINKK
;
A
#
# COMPACT_ATOMS: atom_id res chain seq x y z
N MET A 1 10.29 13.35 6.21
CA MET A 1 9.30 13.06 5.14
C MET A 1 7.97 12.80 5.81
N ASN A 2 6.86 13.26 5.23
CA ASN A 2 5.53 12.99 5.76
C ASN A 2 5.21 11.50 5.53
N ASN A 3 4.86 10.75 6.58
CA ASN A 3 4.62 9.30 6.47
C ASN A 3 3.50 8.98 5.45
N LEU A 4 2.57 9.92 5.23
CA LEU A 4 1.54 9.83 4.20
C LEU A 4 2.12 9.92 2.78
N GLU A 5 3.10 10.79 2.56
CA GLU A 5 3.81 10.89 1.27
C GLU A 5 4.66 9.65 1.02
N SER A 6 5.22 9.05 2.08
CA SER A 6 5.96 7.78 1.96
C SER A 6 5.06 6.66 1.42
N ILE A 7 3.83 6.50 1.92
CA ILE A 7 2.86 5.53 1.40
C ILE A 7 2.60 5.77 -0.09
N ILE A 8 2.29 7.01 -0.48
CA ILE A 8 2.01 7.35 -1.88
C ILE A 8 3.23 7.06 -2.77
N ASN A 9 4.44 7.35 -2.29
CA ASN A 9 5.66 7.13 -3.06
C ASN A 9 5.95 5.62 -3.23
N ILE A 10 5.76 4.82 -2.19
CA ILE A 10 5.92 3.36 -2.26
C ILE A 10 4.93 2.77 -3.28
N CYS A 11 3.65 3.11 -3.20
CA CYS A 11 2.64 2.65 -4.15
C CYS A 11 2.97 3.06 -5.60
N LYS A 12 3.44 4.30 -5.82
CA LYS A 12 3.87 4.74 -7.15
C LYS A 12 5.10 4.02 -7.66
N SER A 13 6.08 3.76 -6.79
CA SER A 13 7.27 3.00 -7.16
C SER A 13 6.91 1.58 -7.60
N TYR A 14 5.99 0.94 -6.90
CA TYR A 14 5.44 -0.36 -7.31
C TYR A 14 4.77 -0.28 -8.69
N ILE A 15 3.83 0.66 -8.88
CA ILE A 15 3.11 0.85 -10.15
C ILE A 15 4.08 1.09 -11.33
N ASN A 16 5.19 1.79 -11.08
CA ASN A 16 6.22 2.07 -12.07
C ASN A 16 7.21 0.89 -12.28
N GLY A 17 7.00 -0.25 -11.64
CA GLY A 17 7.82 -1.45 -11.80
C GLY A 17 9.21 -1.36 -11.15
N VAL A 18 9.37 -0.52 -10.13
CA VAL A 18 10.65 -0.40 -9.41
C VAL A 18 10.97 -1.68 -8.63
N PHE A 19 9.95 -2.39 -8.17
CA PHE A 19 10.08 -3.62 -7.39
C PHE A 19 8.83 -4.51 -7.55
N ASP A 20 8.94 -5.77 -7.12
CA ASP A 20 7.88 -6.78 -7.21
C ASP A 20 6.89 -6.72 -6.03
N VAL A 21 5.92 -7.62 -6.02
CA VAL A 21 4.83 -7.64 -5.01
C VAL A 21 5.36 -7.94 -3.60
N GLU A 22 6.43 -8.74 -3.48
CA GLU A 22 7.03 -9.08 -2.19
C GLU A 22 7.73 -7.86 -1.58
N GLU A 23 8.57 -7.20 -2.36
CA GLU A 23 9.24 -5.98 -1.93
C GLU A 23 8.22 -4.85 -1.70
N PHE A 24 7.13 -4.79 -2.48
CA PHE A 24 6.04 -3.85 -2.23
C PHE A 24 5.39 -4.06 -0.86
N GLN A 25 5.04 -5.30 -0.52
CA GLN A 25 4.52 -5.64 0.80
C GLN A 25 5.49 -5.20 1.89
N HIS A 26 6.77 -5.55 1.74
CA HIS A 26 7.80 -5.26 2.73
C HIS A 26 8.01 -3.76 2.96
N GLN A 27 8.10 -2.97 1.87
CA GLN A 27 8.23 -1.51 1.95
C GLN A 27 7.02 -0.88 2.64
N LEU A 28 5.82 -1.41 2.37
CA LEU A 28 4.60 -0.90 2.97
C LEU A 28 4.53 -1.21 4.48
N GLU A 29 4.96 -2.40 4.91
CA GLU A 29 5.03 -2.78 6.33
C GLU A 29 5.99 -1.90 7.15
N GLN A 30 7.07 -1.40 6.53
CA GLN A 30 8.05 -0.56 7.21
C GLN A 30 7.56 0.87 7.50
N VAL A 31 6.46 1.32 6.89
CA VAL A 31 5.93 2.66 7.14
C VAL A 31 5.20 2.70 8.48
N ILE A 32 5.79 3.39 9.45
CA ILE A 32 5.17 3.61 10.76
C ILE A 32 4.30 4.86 10.70
N LEU A 33 2.98 4.72 10.83
CA LEU A 33 2.07 5.85 10.99
C LEU A 33 1.96 6.26 12.47
N PRO A 34 1.82 7.56 12.78
CA PRO A 34 1.59 7.99 14.15
C PRO A 34 0.21 7.56 14.67
N ASP A 35 0.08 7.41 15.99
CA ASP A 35 -1.14 6.90 16.68
C ASP A 35 -2.45 7.61 16.30
N ASN A 36 -2.38 8.87 15.86
CA ASN A 36 -3.55 9.60 15.39
C ASN A 36 -4.16 9.04 14.09
N PHE A 37 -3.50 8.08 13.43
CA PHE A 37 -3.98 7.35 12.26
C PHE A 37 -4.40 5.90 12.55
N LYS A 38 -4.32 5.44 13.82
CA LYS A 38 -4.48 4.04 14.21
C LYS A 38 -5.77 3.35 13.78
N TYR A 39 -6.88 4.07 13.89
CA TYR A 39 -8.20 3.56 13.51
C TYR A 39 -8.64 3.98 12.11
N THR A 40 -7.73 4.58 11.35
CA THR A 40 -8.01 5.16 10.05
C THR A 40 -7.02 4.62 9.02
N LEU A 41 -5.99 5.37 8.65
CA LEU A 41 -5.08 4.99 7.59
C LEU A 41 -4.16 3.81 7.96
N GLU A 42 -3.80 3.65 9.24
CA GLU A 42 -3.01 2.49 9.71
C GLU A 42 -3.78 1.19 9.50
N LYS A 43 -5.10 1.20 9.73
CA LYS A 43 -5.95 0.05 9.43
C LYS A 43 -5.97 -0.25 7.93
N GLU A 44 -6.10 0.77 7.08
CA GLU A 44 -6.11 0.56 5.63
C GLU A 44 -4.76 0.08 5.09
N GLN A 45 -3.65 0.55 5.67
CA GLN A 45 -2.32 0.05 5.39
C GLN A 45 -2.19 -1.44 5.75
N HIS A 46 -2.63 -1.85 6.95
CA HIS A 46 -2.63 -3.25 7.35
C HIS A 46 -3.52 -4.12 6.45
N ASN A 47 -4.69 -3.62 6.04
CA ASN A 47 -5.56 -4.33 5.10
C ASN A 47 -4.86 -4.51 3.73
N ALA A 48 -4.17 -3.47 3.24
CA ALA A 48 -3.41 -3.55 2.00
C ALA A 48 -2.28 -4.59 2.09
N VAL A 49 -1.52 -4.61 3.19
CA VAL A 49 -0.48 -5.63 3.43
C VAL A 49 -1.06 -7.04 3.41
N ASN A 50 -2.17 -7.29 4.12
CA ASN A 50 -2.83 -8.59 4.13
C ASN A 50 -3.31 -9.02 2.74
N ARG A 51 -3.84 -8.07 1.94
CA ARG A 51 -4.25 -8.35 0.55
C ARG A 51 -3.06 -8.67 -0.34
N LEU A 52 -1.92 -7.99 -0.16
CA LEU A 52 -0.70 -8.31 -0.90
C LEU A 52 -0.18 -9.71 -0.56
N GLU A 53 -0.25 -10.09 0.71
CA GLU A 53 0.08 -11.45 1.14
C GLU A 53 -0.86 -12.48 0.49
N GLU A 54 -2.17 -12.24 0.52
CA GLU A 54 -3.15 -13.11 -0.14
C GLU A 54 -2.87 -13.24 -1.65
N ILE A 55 -2.54 -12.13 -2.31
CA ILE A 55 -2.18 -12.10 -3.73
C ILE A 55 -0.95 -12.98 -4.00
N ARG A 56 0.11 -12.85 -3.19
CA ARG A 56 1.35 -13.62 -3.37
C ARG A 56 1.13 -15.13 -3.25
N PHE A 57 0.29 -15.55 -2.31
CA PHE A 57 0.13 -16.98 -1.99
C PHE A 57 -1.07 -17.66 -2.65
N SER A 58 -2.10 -16.91 -3.07
CA SER A 58 -3.36 -17.49 -3.56
C SER A 58 -3.64 -17.25 -5.04
N TYR A 59 -2.91 -16.34 -5.70
CA TYR A 59 -3.17 -15.96 -7.09
C TYR A 59 -2.07 -16.46 -8.02
N LEU A 60 -2.47 -16.77 -9.26
CA LEU A 60 -1.53 -17.12 -10.33
C LEU A 60 -0.58 -15.96 -10.63
N PRO A 61 0.72 -16.20 -10.88
CA PRO A 61 1.73 -15.15 -11.09
C PRO A 61 1.32 -14.08 -12.12
N GLU A 62 0.67 -14.49 -13.22
CA GLU A 62 0.19 -13.58 -14.27
C GLU A 62 -0.87 -12.58 -13.79
N ASN A 63 -1.58 -12.90 -12.71
CA ASN A 63 -2.61 -12.07 -12.12
C ASN A 63 -2.11 -11.25 -10.92
N GLN A 64 -1.02 -11.67 -10.28
CA GLN A 64 -0.52 -11.03 -9.05
C GLN A 64 -0.24 -9.55 -9.27
N ASN A 65 0.45 -9.21 -10.37
CA ASN A 65 0.80 -7.82 -10.65
C ASN A 65 -0.45 -6.93 -10.82
N LYS A 66 -1.45 -7.41 -11.55
CA LYS A 66 -2.71 -6.70 -11.77
C LYS A 66 -3.40 -6.37 -10.44
N TYR A 67 -3.60 -7.37 -9.58
CA TYR A 67 -4.30 -7.17 -8.31
C TYR A 67 -3.50 -6.34 -7.31
N ALA A 68 -2.18 -6.46 -7.30
CA ALA A 68 -1.35 -5.63 -6.45
C ALA A 68 -1.33 -4.16 -6.91
N ILE A 69 -1.46 -3.89 -8.22
CA ILE A 69 -1.65 -2.52 -8.74
C ILE A 69 -2.97 -1.94 -8.23
N GLU A 70 -4.06 -2.73 -8.27
CA GLU A 70 -5.36 -2.29 -7.73
C GLU A 70 -5.25 -1.92 -6.23
N VAL A 71 -4.52 -2.71 -5.43
CA VAL A 71 -4.24 -2.39 -4.01
C VAL A 71 -3.46 -1.08 -3.87
N ALA A 72 -2.44 -0.86 -4.70
CA ALA A 72 -1.63 0.35 -4.67
C ALA A 72 -2.46 1.61 -5.03
N GLU A 73 -3.31 1.53 -6.06
CA GLU A 73 -4.17 2.63 -6.47
C GLU A 73 -5.21 2.99 -5.42
N GLU A 74 -5.84 1.98 -4.81
CA GLU A 74 -6.80 2.16 -3.72
C GLU A 74 -6.15 2.85 -2.52
N LEU A 75 -4.96 2.40 -2.11
CA LEU A 75 -4.27 2.98 -0.97
C LEU A 75 -3.86 4.43 -1.24
N ILE A 76 -3.38 4.77 -2.45
CA ILE A 76 -3.10 6.15 -2.86
C ILE A 76 -4.36 7.01 -2.73
N HIS A 77 -5.52 6.51 -3.21
CA HIS A 77 -6.78 7.24 -3.13
C HIS A 77 -7.18 7.51 -1.68
N LEU A 78 -7.12 6.50 -0.82
CA LEU A 78 -7.44 6.62 0.61
C LEU A 78 -6.50 7.63 1.29
N THR A 79 -5.18 7.52 1.08
CA THR A 79 -4.20 8.45 1.66
C THR A 79 -4.46 9.90 1.23
N ARG A 80 -4.75 10.14 -0.05
CA ARG A 80 -5.09 11.49 -0.56
C ARG A 80 -6.36 12.05 0.08
N ASN A 81 -7.39 11.21 0.27
CA ASN A 81 -8.61 11.63 0.94
C ASN A 81 -8.35 12.04 2.41
N TYR A 82 -7.44 11.35 3.11
CA TYR A 82 -7.04 11.74 4.45
C TYR A 82 -6.30 13.08 4.49
N ILE A 83 -5.41 13.33 3.52
CA ILE A 83 -4.70 14.61 3.41
C ILE A 83 -5.70 15.75 3.18
N ASN A 84 -6.65 15.59 2.26
CA ASN A 84 -7.61 16.63 1.88
C ASN A 84 -8.72 16.88 2.93
N LYS A 85 -8.92 15.97 3.88
CA LYS A 85 -9.92 16.09 4.97
C LYS A 85 -9.39 16.80 6.22
N LYS A 86 -8.07 17.01 6.32
CA LYS A 86 -7.43 17.80 7.38
C LYS A 86 -7.26 19.25 6.95
#